data_AF-F3GAJ1-F1
#
_entry.id   AF-F3GAJ1-F1
#
_cell.length_a   1.000
_cell.length_b   1.000
_cell.length_c   1.000
_cell.angle_alpha   90.00
_cell.angle_beta   90.00
_cell.angle_gamma   90.00
#
_symmetry.space_group_name_H-M   'P 1'
#
loop_
_entity.id
_entity.type
_entity.pdbx_description
1 polymer ?
#
loop_
_entity_poly.entity_id
_entity_poly.type
_entity_poly.pdbx_seq_one_letter_code
_entity_poly.pdbx_strand_id
1 'polypeptide(L)'
;MPNASFGRLAWLWLSVLVLVIDQASKYYFENALSLYQQIIVIPDLFSWTLAYNTGAAFSFLADGAGWQRWLFALIAVVVSAVLVVWLKRLGRD
;
A
#
# COMPACT_ATOMS: atom_id res chain seq x y z
N MET A 1 13.28 -17.61 -31.60
CA MET A 1 12.26 -16.92 -30.77
C MET A 1 13.00 -16.00 -29.83
N PRO A 2 12.73 -14.68 -29.78
CA PRO A 2 13.40 -13.83 -28.82
C PRO A 2 12.92 -14.26 -27.43
N ASN A 3 13.84 -14.79 -26.62
CA ASN A 3 13.59 -14.99 -25.20
C ASN A 3 13.24 -13.62 -24.63
N ALA A 4 11.97 -13.40 -24.29
CA ALA A 4 11.56 -12.27 -23.47
C ALA A 4 12.18 -12.49 -22.10
N SER A 5 13.46 -12.14 -21.94
CA SER A 5 14.06 -11.95 -20.64
C SER A 5 13.25 -10.84 -19.99
N PHE A 6 12.32 -11.21 -19.10
CA PHE A 6 11.53 -10.29 -18.28
C PHE A 6 12.39 -9.38 -17.37
N GLY A 7 13.73 -9.41 -17.48
CA GLY A 7 14.65 -8.54 -16.77
C GLY A 7 14.34 -8.48 -15.28
N ARG A 8 14.64 -7.34 -14.66
CA ARG A 8 14.21 -7.05 -13.29
C ARG A 8 12.71 -6.76 -13.17
N LEU A 9 11.97 -6.65 -14.28
CA LEU A 9 10.51 -6.45 -14.25
C LEU A 9 9.74 -7.68 -13.77
N ALA A 10 10.35 -8.88 -13.79
CA ALA A 10 9.78 -10.05 -13.14
C ALA A 10 9.47 -9.81 -11.64
N TRP A 11 10.20 -8.90 -10.98
CA TRP A 11 9.94 -8.50 -9.60
C TRP A 11 8.59 -7.79 -9.39
N LEU A 12 7.93 -7.31 -10.45
CA LEU A 12 6.57 -6.78 -10.34
C LEU A 12 5.57 -7.85 -9.88
N TRP A 13 5.85 -9.15 -10.10
CA TRP A 13 5.03 -10.22 -9.53
C TRP A 13 5.04 -10.23 -8.00
N LEU A 14 6.17 -9.87 -7.37
CA LEU A 14 6.22 -9.68 -5.93
C LEU A 14 5.31 -8.51 -5.50
N SER A 15 5.32 -7.40 -6.24
CA SER A 15 4.41 -6.28 -5.99
C SER A 15 2.95 -6.68 -6.12
N VAL A 16 2.59 -7.48 -7.13
CA VAL A 16 1.23 -8.02 -7.30
C VAL A 16 0.85 -8.91 -6.12
N LEU A 17 1.73 -9.81 -5.69
CA LEU A 17 1.49 -10.67 -4.52
C LEU A 17 1.24 -9.83 -3.25
N VAL A 18 2.06 -8.80 -3.02
CA VAL A 18 1.88 -7.87 -1.89
C VAL A 18 0.53 -7.16 -1.97
N LEU A 19 0.12 -6.68 -3.14
CA LEU A 19 -1.20 -6.05 -3.33
C LEU A 19 -2.35 -7.02 -3.04
N VAL A 20 -2.25 -8.27 -3.47
CA VAL A 20 -3.28 -9.29 -3.18
C VAL A 20 -3.38 -9.54 -1.68
N ILE A 21 -2.25 -9.70 -0.98
CA ILE A 21 -2.23 -9.92 0.47
C ILE A 21 -2.77 -8.68 1.22
N ASP A 22 -2.39 -7.47 0.79
CA ASP A 22 -2.88 -6.21 1.36
C ASP A 22 -4.41 -6.08 1.23
N GLN A 23 -4.96 -6.29 0.04
CA GLN A 23 -6.40 -6.16 -0.19
C GLN A 23 -7.20 -7.28 0.50
N ALA A 24 -6.72 -8.53 0.45
CA ALA A 24 -7.37 -9.65 1.11
C ALA A 24 -7.40 -9.47 2.64
N SER A 25 -6.30 -8.99 3.23
CA SER A 25 -6.24 -8.72 4.67
C SER A 25 -7.19 -7.60 5.09
N LYS A 26 -7.23 -6.47 4.36
CA LYS A 26 -8.18 -5.38 4.61
C LYS A 26 -9.62 -5.86 4.50
N TYR A 27 -9.94 -6.58 3.43
CA TYR A 27 -11.27 -7.15 3.24
C TYR A 27 -11.68 -8.09 4.38
N TYR A 28 -10.76 -8.94 4.84
CA TYR A 28 -11.02 -9.81 5.98
C TYR A 28 -11.38 -9.01 7.24
N PHE A 29 -10.58 -8.00 7.61
CA PHE A 29 -10.83 -7.21 8.82
C PHE A 29 -12.07 -6.31 8.71
N GLU A 30 -12.39 -5.78 7.52
CA GLU A 30 -13.64 -5.03 7.29
C GLU A 30 -14.89 -5.88 7.56
N ASN A 31 -14.82 -7.19 7.29
CA ASN A 31 -15.95 -8.10 7.53
C ASN A 31 -15.94 -8.72 8.94
N ALA A 32 -14.79 -8.72 9.62
CA ALA A 32 -14.62 -9.39 10.91
C ALA A 32 -14.70 -8.44 12.12
N LEU A 33 -14.41 -7.15 11.94
CA LEU A 33 -14.31 -6.18 13.04
C LEU A 33 -15.24 -4.99 12.80
N SER A 34 -15.78 -4.45 13.90
CA SER A 34 -16.33 -3.10 13.92
C SER A 34 -15.22 -2.05 14.05
N LEU A 35 -15.50 -0.80 13.67
CA LEU A 35 -14.53 0.29 13.72
C LEU A 35 -13.95 0.45 15.14
N TYR A 36 -12.62 0.47 15.24
CA TYR A 36 -11.83 0.54 16.47
C TYR A 36 -11.95 -0.64 17.43
N GLN A 37 -12.67 -1.70 17.05
CA GLN A 37 -12.62 -2.97 17.78
C GLN A 37 -11.18 -3.50 17.77
N GLN A 38 -10.76 -4.09 18.89
CA GLN A 38 -9.43 -4.68 19.03
C GLN A 38 -9.53 -6.18 19.28
N ILE A 39 -8.67 -6.94 18.60
CA ILE A 39 -8.38 -8.34 18.92
C ILE A 39 -6.96 -8.38 19.45
N ILE A 40 -6.82 -8.58 20.76
CA ILE A 40 -5.51 -8.66 21.42
C ILE A 40 -4.84 -9.97 21.01
N VAL A 41 -3.63 -9.86 20.45
CA VAL A 41 -2.83 -11.02 20.03
C VAL A 41 -1.71 -11.28 21.02
N ILE A 42 -0.98 -10.21 21.38
CA ILE A 42 0.05 -10.23 22.43
C ILE A 42 -0.35 -9.14 23.42
N PRO A 43 -0.72 -9.51 24.67
CA PRO A 43 -1.05 -8.54 25.70
C PRO A 43 0.02 -7.45 25.81
N ASP A 44 -0.43 -6.20 25.94
CA ASP A 44 0.40 -5.00 26.09
C ASP A 44 1.33 -4.64 24.92
N LEU A 45 1.37 -5.43 23.84
CA LEU A 45 2.28 -5.21 22.71
C LEU A 45 1.58 -5.10 21.36
N PHE A 46 0.65 -6.01 21.06
CA PHE A 46 0.12 -6.16 19.70
C PHE A 46 -1.35 -6.58 19.66
N SER A 47 -2.15 -5.80 18.92
CA SER A 47 -3.56 -6.06 18.66
C SER A 47 -3.90 -5.79 17.20
N TRP A 48 -4.80 -6.59 16.64
CA TRP A 48 -5.48 -6.24 15.39
C TRP A 48 -6.56 -5.21 15.68
N THR A 49 -6.71 -4.21 14.80
CA THR A 49 -7.81 -3.25 14.87
C THR A 49 -8.20 -2.77 13.48
N LEU A 50 -9.48 -2.45 13.30
CA LEU A 50 -9.99 -1.83 12.09
C LEU A 50 -10.02 -0.32 12.28
N ALA A 51 -9.25 0.41 11.47
CA ALA A 51 -9.24 1.87 11.46
C ALA A 51 -9.15 2.42 10.04
N TYR A 52 -9.94 3.45 9.75
CA TYR A 52 -9.90 4.15 8.47
C TYR A 52 -9.03 5.41 8.57
N ASN A 53 -7.90 5.41 7.87
CA ASN A 53 -6.97 6.54 7.85
C ASN A 53 -7.28 7.47 6.66
N THR A 54 -7.88 8.63 6.95
CA THR A 54 -8.17 9.68 5.94
C THR A 54 -7.01 10.68 5.76
N GLY A 55 -5.85 10.43 6.39
CA GLY A 55 -4.70 11.34 6.37
C GLY A 55 -4.63 12.29 7.56
N ALA A 56 -5.19 11.90 8.72
CA ALA A 56 -5.28 12.76 9.90
C ALA A 56 -3.94 13.32 10.39
N ALA A 57 -2.83 12.59 10.19
CA ALA A 57 -1.47 13.05 10.52
C ALA A 57 -1.04 14.32 9.78
N PHE A 58 -1.67 14.64 8.65
CA PHE A 58 -1.40 15.84 7.83
C PHE A 58 -2.55 16.85 7.90
N SER A 59 -3.45 16.72 8.87
CA SER A 59 -4.60 17.62 9.04
C SER A 59 -4.21 19.07 9.35
N PHE A 60 -3.00 19.32 9.86
CA PHE A 60 -2.46 20.67 10.06
C PHE A 60 -2.24 21.46 8.76
N LEU A 61 -2.23 20.78 7.60
CA LEU A 61 -2.21 21.41 6.26
C LEU A 61 -3.62 21.52 5.65
N ALA A 62 -4.66 21.17 6.41
CA ALA A 62 -5.95 20.80 5.88
C ALA A 62 -7.11 21.67 6.36
N ASP A 63 -6.96 22.99 6.25
CA ASP A 63 -8.07 23.95 6.43
C ASP A 63 -9.27 23.71 5.46
N GLY A 64 -9.21 22.67 4.61
CA GLY A 64 -10.36 21.98 4.05
C GLY A 64 -10.16 20.46 4.11
N ALA A 65 -11.18 19.71 4.56
CA ALA A 65 -11.11 18.26 4.65
C ALA A 65 -11.18 17.59 3.24
N GLY A 66 -10.32 16.60 2.98
CA GLY A 66 -10.50 15.62 1.90
C GLY A 66 -9.55 15.73 0.71
N TRP A 67 -8.79 16.83 0.56
CA TRP A 67 -7.80 16.95 -0.52
C TRP A 67 -6.62 15.99 -0.34
N GLN A 68 -6.32 15.57 0.89
CA GLN A 68 -5.21 14.67 1.20
C GLN A 68 -5.31 13.35 0.44
N ARG A 69 -6.53 12.84 0.24
CA ARG A 69 -6.80 11.65 -0.57
C ARG A 69 -6.23 11.79 -1.98
N TRP A 70 -6.50 12.93 -2.61
CA TRP A 70 -6.07 13.18 -4.00
C TRP A 70 -4.58 13.48 -4.08
N LEU A 71 -4.02 14.24 -3.11
CA LEU A 71 -2.57 14.45 -3.07
C LEU A 71 -1.83 13.11 -2.91
N PHE A 72 -2.21 12.27 -1.95
CA PHE A 72 -1.51 11.01 -1.70
C PHE A 72 -1.71 10.01 -2.85
N ALA A 73 -2.87 9.99 -3.49
CA ALA A 73 -3.07 9.20 -4.70
C ALA A 73 -2.14 9.65 -5.84
N LEU A 74 -2.03 10.97 -6.07
CA LEU A 74 -1.12 11.51 -7.08
C LEU A 74 0.34 11.17 -6.78
N ILE A 75 0.79 11.36 -5.53
CA ILE A 75 2.15 10.99 -5.10
C ILE A 75 2.39 9.49 -5.31
N ALA A 76 1.45 8.63 -4.91
CA ALA A 76 1.56 7.19 -5.09
C ALA A 76 1.73 6.82 -6.57
N VAL A 77 0.89 7.35 -7.46
CA VAL A 77 0.97 7.09 -8.91
C VAL A 77 2.32 7.55 -9.48
N VAL A 78 2.75 8.78 -9.16
CA VAL A 78 4.02 9.34 -9.65
C VAL A 78 5.20 8.50 -9.17
N VAL A 79 5.27 8.19 -7.87
CA VAL A 79 6.35 7.39 -7.29
C VAL A 79 6.34 5.97 -7.85
N SER A 80 5.18 5.32 -7.99
CA SER A 80 5.08 4.00 -8.61
C SER A 80 5.60 4.00 -10.05
N ALA A 81 5.25 5.01 -10.86
CA ALA A 81 5.76 5.13 -12.22
C ALA A 81 7.28 5.29 -12.25
N VAL A 82 7.83 6.16 -11.39
CA VAL A 82 9.29 6.35 -11.26
C VAL A 82 9.97 5.03 -10.85
N LEU A 83 9.44 4.31 -9.86
CA LEU A 83 9.99 3.04 -9.39
C LEU A 83 9.95 1.95 -10.46
N VAL A 84 8.88 1.86 -11.25
CA VAL A 84 8.78 0.91 -12.37
C VAL A 84 9.82 1.23 -13.45
N VAL A 85 9.99 2.51 -13.80
CA VAL A 85 11.01 2.96 -14.76
C VAL A 85 12.41 2.68 -14.22
N TRP A 86 12.65 2.93 -12.94
CA TRP A 86 13.94 2.66 -12.30
C TRP A 86 14.24 1.16 -12.26
N LEU A 87 13.26 0.33 -11.91
CA LEU A 87 13.36 -1.13 -11.95
C LEU A 87 13.72 -1.65 -13.33
N LYS A 88 13.12 -1.07 -14.39
CA LYS A 88 13.44 -1.38 -15.78
C LYS A 88 14.88 -1.01 -16.16
N ARG A 89 15.42 0.07 -15.60
CA ARG A 89 16.74 0.64 -15.94
C ARG A 89 17.89 0.06 -15.14
N LEU A 90 17.61 -0.66 -14.05
CA LEU A 90 18.64 -1.32 -13.26
C LEU A 90 19.35 -2.40 -14.10
N GLY A 91 20.67 -2.27 -14.26
CA GLY A 91 21.51 -3.14 -15.10
C GLY A 91 21.48 -4.61 -14.69
N ARG A 92 21.78 -5.54 -15.59
CA ARG A 92 22.09 -6.93 -15.22
C ARG A 92 23.59 -7.01 -15.07
N ASP A 93 24.10 -6.58 -13.92
CA ASP A 93 25.48 -6.87 -13.53
C ASP A 93 25.60 -8.37 -13.21
#